data_AF-A0A0B7C1I2-F1
#
_entry.id   AF-A0A0B7C1I2-F1
#
_cell.length_a   1.000
_cell.length_b   1.000
_cell.length_c   1.000
_cell.angle_alpha   90.00
_cell.angle_beta   90.00
_cell.angle_gamma   90.00
#
_symmetry.space_group_name_H-M   'P 1'
#
loop_
_entity.id
_entity.type
_entity.pdbx_description
1 polymer ?
#
loop_
_entity_poly.entity_id
_entity_poly.type
_entity_poly.pdbx_seq_one_letter_code
_entity_poly.pdbx_strand_id
1 'polypeptide(L)'
;PNTSSYGHPEDGDLTSSPSRKFSIDRRRNDLSASPSSSLTLRQEMTSKSLARFRRESSKFVTPVQPPSQDRWVPDSATSVCMVCMLERFSMFNRRHHCRRCGRVVCAACSTKQTMILGVLARTCDECYE
;
A
#
# COMPACT_ATOMS: atom_id res chain seq x y z
N PRO A 1 -48.44 15.99 -10.48
CA PRO A 1 -49.39 14.87 -10.72
C PRO A 1 -48.69 13.75 -11.52
N ASN A 2 -49.02 12.48 -11.19
CA ASN A 2 -48.28 11.21 -11.42
C ASN A 2 -47.06 11.01 -10.51
N THR A 3 -47.05 10.24 -9.40
CA THR A 3 -47.72 8.99 -8.93
C THR A 3 -47.32 7.71 -9.67
N SER A 4 -46.45 6.92 -9.05
CA SER A 4 -46.58 5.47 -8.74
C SER A 4 -45.19 4.94 -8.34
N SER A 5 -44.85 4.50 -7.12
CA SER A 5 -45.45 3.57 -6.14
C SER A 5 -45.30 2.08 -6.51
N TYR A 6 -44.87 1.30 -5.50
CA TYR A 6 -44.76 -0.17 -5.35
C TYR A 6 -43.42 -0.81 -5.80
N GLY A 7 -42.71 -1.61 -4.99
CA GLY A 7 -43.03 -2.15 -3.66
C GLY A 7 -41.84 -2.84 -2.97
N HIS A 8 -41.97 -2.92 -1.63
CA HIS A 8 -41.30 -3.85 -0.71
C HIS A 8 -41.96 -5.24 -0.84
N PRO A 9 -41.27 -6.33 -0.50
CA PRO A 9 -41.43 -6.98 0.83
C PRO A 9 -40.09 -7.60 1.30
N GLU A 10 -39.87 -8.29 2.42
CA GLU A 10 -40.44 -8.44 3.77
C GLU A 10 -39.34 -9.17 4.58
N ASP A 11 -39.42 -9.04 5.90
CA ASP A 11 -38.53 -9.56 6.92
C ASP A 11 -38.45 -11.11 6.99
N GLY A 12 -37.33 -11.62 7.50
CA GLY A 12 -37.11 -13.04 7.79
C GLY A 12 -36.17 -13.24 8.97
N ASP A 13 -36.74 -13.69 10.08
CA ASP A 13 -36.24 -13.69 11.45
C ASP A 13 -35.52 -14.99 11.87
N LEU A 14 -34.55 -14.85 12.79
CA LEU A 14 -34.06 -15.73 13.87
C LEU A 14 -33.80 -17.27 13.77
N THR A 15 -32.75 -17.64 14.53
CA THR A 15 -32.37 -18.97 15.11
C THR A 15 -31.57 -19.92 14.17
N SER A 16 -30.54 -20.70 14.54
CA SER A 16 -30.07 -21.30 15.79
C SER A 16 -28.59 -21.74 15.68
N SER A 17 -27.85 -21.75 16.80
CA SER A 17 -26.50 -22.33 16.98
C SER A 17 -26.52 -23.87 16.95
N PRO A 18 -25.37 -24.57 16.78
CA PRO A 18 -24.78 -25.16 17.99
C PRO A 18 -23.24 -25.19 18.06
N SER A 19 -22.80 -25.25 19.33
CA SER A 19 -21.44 -25.37 19.84
C SER A 19 -20.76 -26.70 19.52
N ARG A 20 -19.44 -26.69 19.32
CA ARG A 20 -18.55 -27.78 19.79
C ARG A 20 -17.32 -27.22 20.49
N LYS A 21 -17.25 -27.55 21.78
CA LYS A 21 -16.17 -27.31 22.74
C LYS A 21 -15.10 -28.40 22.57
N PHE A 22 -13.82 -28.06 22.64
CA PHE A 22 -12.74 -28.92 23.14
C PHE A 22 -11.62 -27.98 23.60
N SER A 23 -11.60 -27.64 24.89
CA SER A 23 -10.77 -28.24 25.95
C SER A 23 -9.33 -27.70 25.97
N ILE A 24 -9.09 -26.89 26.99
CA ILE A 24 -7.81 -26.27 27.35
C ILE A 24 -7.00 -27.32 28.12
N ASP A 25 -5.77 -27.58 27.71
CA ASP A 25 -4.79 -28.22 28.58
C ASP A 25 -3.48 -27.43 28.61
N ARG A 26 -3.16 -26.95 29.82
CA ARG A 26 -1.87 -26.39 30.21
C ARG A 26 -0.96 -27.55 30.59
N ARG A 27 0.17 -27.72 29.90
CA ARG A 27 1.42 -28.15 30.57
C ARG A 27 2.63 -27.47 29.96
N ARG A 28 3.50 -27.07 30.89
CA ARG A 28 4.79 -26.42 30.76
C ARG A 28 5.82 -27.49 31.11
N ASN A 29 6.86 -27.73 30.30
CA ASN A 29 8.24 -27.71 30.79
C ASN A 29 9.30 -27.86 29.69
N ASP A 30 10.34 -27.07 29.86
CA ASP A 30 11.76 -27.26 29.53
C ASP A 30 12.17 -28.19 28.39
N LEU A 31 12.84 -27.61 27.40
CA LEU A 31 14.12 -28.12 26.92
C LEU A 31 15.05 -26.96 26.59
N SER A 32 15.91 -26.64 27.56
CA SER A 32 17.20 -26.02 27.33
C SER A 32 18.07 -26.98 26.52
N ALA A 33 18.32 -26.67 25.24
CA ALA A 33 19.43 -27.23 24.48
C ALA A 33 19.74 -26.34 23.26
N SER A 34 20.69 -25.44 23.43
CA SER A 34 21.71 -25.19 22.39
C SER A 34 22.87 -26.15 22.70
N PRO A 35 23.64 -26.68 21.72
CA PRO A 35 24.28 -25.87 20.67
C PRO A 35 24.40 -26.50 19.27
N SER A 36 24.59 -25.62 18.28
CA SER A 36 25.34 -25.78 17.02
C SER A 36 25.17 -27.06 16.20
N SER A 37 24.51 -26.95 15.04
CA SER A 37 25.12 -27.04 13.70
C SER A 37 24.09 -27.31 12.59
N SER A 38 24.30 -26.68 11.43
CA SER A 38 23.76 -27.06 10.11
C SER A 38 22.38 -26.50 9.67
N LEU A 39 22.44 -25.28 9.12
CA LEU A 39 21.75 -24.80 7.91
C LEU A 39 20.29 -25.22 7.65
N THR A 40 19.33 -24.53 8.26
CA THR A 40 18.05 -24.22 7.58
C THR A 40 17.81 -22.71 7.69
N LEU A 41 18.08 -21.99 6.60
CA LEU A 41 17.88 -20.55 6.45
C LEU A 41 16.38 -20.22 6.56
N ARG A 42 15.86 -20.03 7.77
CA ARG A 42 14.68 -19.20 7.99
C ARG A 42 15.13 -17.74 7.85
N GLN A 43 15.10 -17.25 6.61
CA GLN A 43 15.36 -15.85 6.35
C GLN A 43 14.17 -15.01 6.85
N GLU A 44 14.30 -14.47 8.06
CA GLU A 44 13.50 -13.33 8.49
C GLU A 44 13.78 -12.17 7.53
N MET A 45 12.88 -11.97 6.58
CA MET A 45 12.92 -10.79 5.72
C MET A 45 12.52 -9.58 6.56
N THR A 46 13.51 -8.91 7.12
CA THR A 46 13.30 -7.64 7.81
C THR A 46 12.57 -6.66 6.89
N SER A 47 11.72 -5.79 7.45
CA SER A 47 11.04 -4.71 6.72
C SER A 47 12.00 -3.85 5.88
N LYS A 48 13.27 -3.77 6.30
CA LYS A 48 14.37 -3.12 5.57
C LYS A 48 14.86 -3.89 4.34
N SER A 49 14.79 -5.22 4.33
CA SER A 49 15.13 -6.05 3.16
C SER A 49 14.04 -5.99 2.10
N LEU A 50 12.76 -6.10 2.47
CA LEU A 50 11.66 -5.97 1.50
C LEU A 50 11.63 -4.58 0.84
N ALA A 51 11.93 -3.52 1.60
CA ALA A 51 12.10 -2.16 1.07
C ALA A 51 13.35 -1.97 0.18
N ARG A 52 14.36 -2.83 0.30
CA ARG A 52 15.52 -2.87 -0.60
C ARG A 52 15.24 -3.69 -1.85
N PHE A 53 14.70 -4.90 -1.71
CA PHE A 53 14.35 -5.78 -2.85
C PHE A 53 13.35 -5.13 -3.81
N ARG A 54 12.45 -4.28 -3.31
CA ARG A 54 11.44 -3.63 -4.16
C ARG A 54 11.98 -2.47 -4.99
N ARG A 55 13.10 -1.85 -4.59
CA ARG A 55 13.81 -0.83 -5.39
C ARG A 55 14.44 -1.42 -6.66
N GLU A 56 14.68 -2.73 -6.69
CA GLU A 56 15.25 -3.43 -7.84
C GLU A 56 14.20 -3.75 -8.93
N SER A 57 12.90 -3.58 -8.63
CA SER A 57 11.85 -3.80 -9.63
C SER A 57 11.86 -2.65 -10.64
N SER A 58 12.60 -2.87 -11.74
CA SER A 58 12.73 -2.03 -12.93
C SER A 58 13.21 -0.60 -12.64
N LYS A 59 14.47 -0.32 -12.97
CA LYS A 59 15.08 1.02 -12.91
C LYS A 59 14.12 2.04 -13.54
N PHE A 60 13.49 2.86 -12.70
CA PHE A 60 12.64 3.95 -13.14
C PHE A 60 13.48 4.93 -13.96
N VAL A 61 13.01 5.26 -15.16
CA VAL A 61 13.65 6.28 -16.01
C VAL A 61 12.87 7.57 -15.85
N THR A 62 13.50 8.58 -15.23
CA THR A 62 12.92 9.92 -15.12
C THR A 62 12.70 10.51 -16.52
N PRO A 63 11.49 11.00 -16.84
CA PRO A 63 11.25 11.58 -18.16
C PRO A 63 12.05 12.88 -18.32
N VAL A 64 12.62 13.06 -19.50
CA VAL A 64 13.41 14.25 -19.86
C VAL A 64 12.56 15.51 -19.71
N GLN A 65 11.32 15.44 -20.18
CA GLN A 65 10.34 16.51 -20.09
C GLN A 65 9.16 16.13 -19.18
N PRO A 66 8.63 17.08 -18.39
CA PRO A 66 7.41 16.85 -17.62
C PRO A 66 6.26 16.47 -18.55
N PRO A 67 5.47 15.44 -18.22
CA PRO A 67 4.28 15.12 -19.00
C PRO A 67 3.23 16.21 -18.83
N SER A 68 2.45 16.43 -19.89
CA SER A 68 1.20 17.18 -19.81
C SER A 68 0.25 16.55 -18.79
N GLN A 69 -0.69 17.31 -18.25
CA GLN A 69 -1.51 16.87 -17.11
C GLN A 69 -2.47 15.70 -17.47
N ASP A 70 -2.91 15.60 -18.72
CA ASP A 70 -3.63 14.43 -19.28
C ASP A 70 -2.76 13.15 -19.28
N ARG A 71 -1.45 13.34 -19.31
CA ARG A 71 -0.35 12.40 -19.07
C ARG A 71 -0.34 11.65 -17.75
N TRP A 72 -0.94 12.25 -16.73
CA TRP A 72 -0.69 11.81 -15.37
C TRP A 72 -1.46 10.56 -15.03
N VAL A 73 -0.86 9.75 -14.16
CA VAL A 73 -1.48 8.53 -13.69
C VAL A 73 -2.76 8.91 -12.93
N PRO A 74 -3.95 8.43 -13.37
CA PRO A 74 -5.19 8.72 -12.70
C PRO A 74 -5.18 8.20 -11.26
N ASP A 75 -5.87 8.88 -10.35
CA ASP A 75 -5.96 8.47 -8.95
C ASP A 75 -6.54 7.06 -8.77
N SER A 76 -7.41 6.62 -9.68
CA SER A 76 -8.02 5.29 -9.67
C SER A 76 -7.09 4.19 -10.16
N ALA A 77 -6.01 4.52 -10.88
CA ALA A 77 -5.12 3.52 -11.48
C ALA A 77 -4.24 2.80 -10.44
N THR A 78 -4.08 3.37 -9.25
CA THR A 78 -3.34 2.73 -8.17
C THR A 78 -3.95 3.03 -6.79
N SER A 79 -3.88 2.02 -5.93
CA SER A 79 -4.23 2.14 -4.51
C SER A 79 -2.99 2.29 -3.60
N VAL A 80 -1.79 2.28 -4.18
CA VAL A 80 -0.51 2.39 -3.45
C VAL A 80 0.44 3.42 -4.06
N CYS A 81 1.31 3.99 -3.23
CA CYS A 81 2.35 4.93 -3.66
C CYS A 81 3.28 4.31 -4.71
N MET A 82 3.48 4.95 -5.86
CA MET A 82 4.31 4.40 -6.95
C MET A 82 5.83 4.58 -6.73
N VAL A 83 6.27 5.03 -5.55
CA VAL A 83 7.69 5.20 -5.18
C VAL A 83 8.04 4.19 -4.10
N CYS A 84 7.62 4.41 -2.84
CA CYS A 84 7.90 3.45 -1.77
C CYS A 84 7.11 2.17 -1.95
N MET A 85 5.97 2.22 -2.65
CA MET A 85 5.23 1.03 -3.01
C MET A 85 4.54 0.37 -1.78
N LEU A 86 4.87 0.81 -0.56
CA LEU A 86 4.39 0.33 0.74
C LEU A 86 3.11 1.01 1.19
N GLU A 87 3.00 2.32 0.98
CA GLU A 87 1.89 3.12 1.49
C GLU A 87 0.62 2.91 0.67
N ARG A 88 -0.47 2.53 1.34
CA ARG A 88 -1.81 2.45 0.76
C ARG A 88 -2.55 3.77 0.90
N PHE A 89 -3.15 4.24 -0.18
CA PHE A 89 -3.96 5.44 -0.17
C PHE A 89 -5.29 5.19 0.53
N SER A 90 -5.72 6.18 1.32
CA SER A 90 -6.95 6.15 2.11
C SER A 90 -7.47 7.58 2.33
N MET A 91 -8.55 7.74 3.10
CA MET A 91 -9.06 9.07 3.46
C MET A 91 -8.02 9.92 4.22
N PHE A 92 -7.16 9.26 5.01
CA PHE A 92 -6.11 9.91 5.80
C PHE A 92 -4.75 9.94 5.09
N ASN A 93 -4.49 8.98 4.20
CA ASN A 93 -3.30 8.98 3.35
C ASN A 93 -3.67 9.38 1.92
N ARG A 94 -3.69 10.69 1.68
CA ARG A 94 -4.15 11.27 0.41
C ARG A 94 -3.12 11.04 -0.71
N ARG A 95 -3.64 10.99 -1.94
CA ARG A 95 -2.83 10.91 -3.16
C ARG A 95 -2.19 12.26 -3.48
N HIS A 96 -0.99 12.22 -4.03
CA HIS A 96 -0.31 13.37 -4.60
C HIS A 96 0.31 12.99 -5.93
N HIS A 97 0.48 13.94 -6.83
CA HIS A 97 1.20 13.70 -8.09
C HIS A 97 2.57 14.33 -8.07
N CYS A 98 3.58 13.57 -8.47
CA CYS A 98 4.87 14.12 -8.85
C CYS A 98 4.69 14.89 -10.16
N ARG A 99 4.97 16.19 -10.15
CA ARG A 99 4.78 17.06 -11.32
C ARG A 99 5.87 16.89 -12.38
N ARG A 100 6.97 16.20 -12.04
CA ARG A 100 8.04 15.84 -12.97
C ARG A 100 7.73 14.59 -13.79
N CYS A 101 7.09 13.59 -13.20
CA CYS A 101 6.86 12.29 -13.87
C CYS A 101 5.39 11.83 -13.93
N GLY A 102 4.45 12.55 -13.30
CA GLY A 102 3.02 12.25 -13.35
C GLY A 102 2.55 11.08 -12.47
N ARG A 103 3.45 10.42 -11.72
CA ARG A 103 3.11 9.30 -10.82
C ARG A 103 2.32 9.73 -9.59
N VAL A 104 1.49 8.82 -9.08
CA VAL A 104 0.77 8.96 -7.80
C VAL A 104 1.65 8.52 -6.64
N VAL A 105 1.85 9.40 -5.66
CA VAL A 105 2.82 9.25 -4.57
C VAL A 105 2.21 9.67 -3.23
N CYS A 106 2.72 9.11 -2.12
CA CYS A 106 2.35 9.54 -0.78
C CYS A 106 3.08 10.82 -0.37
N ALA A 107 2.67 11.43 0.75
CA ALA A 107 3.28 12.66 1.26
C ALA A 107 4.77 12.45 1.58
N ALA A 108 5.11 11.30 2.19
CA ALA A 108 6.47 10.98 2.59
C ALA A 108 7.45 10.85 1.40
N CYS A 109 6.99 10.35 0.26
CA CYS A 109 7.82 10.18 -0.94
C CYS A 109 7.85 11.41 -1.86
N SER A 110 7.27 12.54 -1.42
CA SER A 110 7.14 13.75 -2.25
C SER A 110 7.30 15.03 -1.43
N THR A 111 8.25 15.02 -0.50
CA THR A 111 8.51 16.15 0.41
C THR A 111 9.25 17.31 -0.26
N LYS A 112 9.81 17.10 -1.46
CA LYS A 112 10.65 18.07 -2.16
C LYS A 112 9.92 18.76 -3.30
N GLN A 113 10.46 19.89 -3.72
CA GLN A 113 10.03 20.63 -4.90
C GLN A 113 11.22 20.88 -5.83
N THR A 114 10.99 20.88 -7.13
CA THR A 114 11.99 21.22 -8.15
C THR A 114 11.42 22.28 -9.09
N MET A 115 12.30 23.02 -9.79
CA MET A 115 11.85 23.96 -10.82
C MET A 115 11.41 23.17 -12.06
N ILE A 116 10.15 23.31 -12.43
CA ILE A 116 9.54 22.69 -13.61
C ILE A 116 8.93 23.80 -14.46
N LEU A 117 9.49 24.03 -15.64
CA LEU A 117 9.04 25.08 -16.56
C LEU A 117 8.92 26.47 -15.88
N GLY A 118 9.89 26.80 -15.02
CA GLY A 118 9.92 28.07 -14.28
C GLY A 118 9.07 28.13 -13.00
N VAL A 119 8.38 27.04 -12.63
CA VAL A 119 7.53 26.99 -11.42
C VAL A 119 8.05 25.93 -10.44
N LEU A 120 8.12 26.26 -9.15
CA LEU A 120 8.42 25.28 -8.11
C LEU A 120 7.27 24.30 -7.95
N ALA A 121 7.53 23.01 -8.19
CA ALA A 121 6.51 21.99 -8.24
C ALA A 121 6.89 20.74 -7.44
N ARG A 122 5.89 20.13 -6.79
CA ARG A 122 6.06 18.90 -5.98
C ARG A 122 6.69 17.79 -6.82
N THR A 123 7.78 17.22 -6.31
CA THR A 123 8.58 16.21 -6.99
C THR A 123 8.77 15.02 -6.05
N CYS A 124 8.69 13.80 -6.59
CA CYS A 124 8.98 12.61 -5.80
C CYS A 124 10.47 12.40 -5.63
N ASP A 125 10.86 11.61 -4.63
CA ASP A 125 12.27 11.38 -4.28
C ASP A 125 13.09 10.88 -5.49
N GLU A 126 12.57 9.91 -6.25
CA GLU A 126 13.24 9.39 -7.47
C GLU A 126 13.38 10.40 -8.63
N CYS A 127 12.64 11.50 -8.61
CA CYS A 127 12.79 12.58 -9.61
C CYS A 127 13.57 13.78 -9.06
N TYR A 128 13.89 13.76 -7.77
CA TYR A 128 14.68 14.78 -7.09
C TYR A 128 16.17 14.39 -7.05
N GLU A 129 16.46 13.09 -6.98
CA GLU A 129 17.79 12.51 -7.21
C GLU A 129 18.25 12.73 -8.66
#